data_AF-A0A3M1BVD6-F1
#
_entry.id   AF-A0A3M1BVD6-F1
#
_cell.length_a   1.000
_cell.length_b   1.000
_cell.length_c   1.000
_cell.angle_alpha   90.00
_cell.angle_beta   90.00
_cell.angle_gamma   90.00
#
_symmetry.space_group_name_H-M   'P 1'
#
loop_
_entity.id
_entity.type
_entity.pdbx_description
1 polymer ?
#
loop_
_entity_poly.entity_id
_entity_poly.type
_entity_poly.pdbx_seq_one_letter_code
_entity_poly.pdbx_strand_id
1 'polypeptide(L)' 'MEQVVSMPRIGDQAPAFEAQTTMGPIRFPEDFQGQWVVFFSHPADFTPVCT' A
#
# COMPACT_ATOMS: atom_id res chain seq x y z
N MET A 1 3.55 20.84 7.59
CA MET A 1 3.96 20.17 6.34
C MET A 1 2.70 19.76 5.63
N GLU A 2 2.42 20.38 4.49
CA GLU A 2 1.29 19.97 3.65
C GLU A 2 1.68 18.67 2.96
N GLN A 3 0.96 17.58 3.24
CA GLN A 3 1.15 16.34 2.49
C GLN A 3 0.58 16.52 1.10
N VAL A 4 1.45 16.53 0.09
CA VAL A 4 1.05 16.57 -1.30
C VAL A 4 0.45 15.21 -1.64
N VAL A 5 -0.88 15.14 -1.75
CA VAL A 5 -1.60 13.94 -2.20
C VAL A 5 -1.60 13.96 -3.73
N SER A 6 -0.55 13.42 -4.35
CA SER A 6 -0.54 13.17 -5.79
C SER A 6 -1.05 11.76 -6.08
N MET A 7 -1.99 11.65 -7.01
CA MET A 7 -2.50 10.36 -7.45
C MET A 7 -1.39 9.56 -8.18
N PRO A 8 -1.12 8.30 -7.77
CA PRO A 8 -0.22 7.43 -8.52
C PRO A 8 -0.69 7.25 -9.96
N ARG A 9 0.27 7.07 -10.88
CA ARG A 9 -0.02 6.95 -12.31
C ARG A 9 0.21 5.52 -12.78
N ILE A 10 -0.63 5.09 -13.72
CA ILE A 10 -0.47 3.80 -14.40
C ILE A 10 0.81 3.86 -15.25
N GLY A 11 1.67 2.85 -15.13
CA GLY A 11 2.94 2.72 -15.85
C GLY A 11 4.14 3.30 -15.12
N ASP A 12 3.94 4.15 -14.11
CA ASP A 12 5.01 4.62 -13.22
C ASP A 12 5.34 3.56 -12.16
N GLN A 13 6.53 3.69 -11.57
CA GLN A 13 6.89 2.86 -10.42
C GLN A 13 5.96 3.17 -9.24
N ALA A 14 5.54 2.12 -8.54
CA ALA A 14 4.71 2.28 -7.35
C ALA A 14 5.48 3.04 -6.26
N PRO A 15 4.81 3.92 -5.48
CA PRO A 15 5.47 4.70 -4.43
C PRO A 15 6.13 3.80 -3.39
N ALA A 16 7.39 4.09 -3.06
CA ALA A 16 8.13 3.34 -2.07
C ALA A 16 7.73 3.76 -0.64
N PHE A 17 7.53 2.79 0.25
CA PHE A 17 7.27 3.04 1.67
C PHE A 17 7.68 1.85 2.55
N GLU A 18 7.95 2.15 3.82
CA GLU A 18 8.09 1.13 4.87
C GLU A 18 6.87 1.20 5.79
N ALA A 19 6.29 0.04 6.13
CA ALA A 19 5.11 -0.02 6.98
C ALA A 19 5.09 -1.29 7.84
N GLN A 20 4.40 -1.22 8.99
CA GLN A 20 4.11 -2.40 9.79
C GLN A 20 2.83 -3.09 9.30
N THR A 21 2.92 -4.40 9.10
CA THR A 21 1.78 -5.24 8.73
C THR A 21 1.49 -6.26 9.83
N THR A 22 0.38 -6.98 9.70
CA THR A 22 0.05 -8.12 10.58
C THR A 22 1.06 -9.26 10.49
N MET A 23 1.88 -9.31 9.43
CA MET A 23 2.94 -10.30 9.20
C MET A 23 4.35 -9.75 9.46
N GLY A 24 4.46 -8.55 10.04
CA GLY A 24 5.73 -7.87 10.32
C GLY A 24 6.01 -6.66 9.42
N PRO A 25 7.20 -6.04 9.52
CA PRO A 25 7.57 -4.89 8.72
C PRO A 25 7.76 -5.27 7.25
N ILE A 26 7.37 -4.38 6.35
CA ILE A 26 7.58 -4.52 4.90
C ILE A 26 8.23 -3.26 4.32
N ARG A 27 8.97 -3.43 3.23
CA ARG A 27 9.51 -2.41 2.32
C ARG A 27 8.84 -2.57 0.96
N PHE A 28 7.80 -1.77 0.70
CA PHE A 28 7.09 -1.81 -0.56
C PHE A 28 7.72 -0.85 -1.58
N PRO A 29 7.87 -1.20 -2.87
CA PRO A 29 7.60 -2.52 -3.49
C PRO A 29 8.79 -3.49 -3.46
N GLU A 30 9.91 -3.14 -2.81
CA GLU A 30 11.17 -3.90 -2.83
C GLU A 30 11.02 -5.37 -2.41
N ASP A 31 10.27 -5.66 -1.35
CA ASP A 31 10.08 -7.01 -0.83
C ASP A 31 9.27 -7.94 -1.75
N PHE A 32 8.60 -7.38 -2.77
CA PHE A 32 7.71 -8.12 -3.68
C PHE A 32 8.23 -8.15 -5.12
N GLN A 33 9.53 -7.91 -5.33
CA GLN A 33 10.14 -7.94 -6.66
C GLN A 33 9.94 -9.30 -7.36
N GLY A 34 9.55 -9.27 -8.63
CA GLY A 34 9.28 -10.46 -9.42
C GLY A 34 7.89 -11.06 -9.20
N GLN A 35 7.06 -10.47 -8.34
CA GLN A 35 5.67 -10.87 -8.11
C GLN A 35 4.70 -9.75 -8.48
N TRP A 36 3.50 -10.12 -8.94
CA TRP A 36 2.40 -9.18 -9.06
C TRP A 36 1.76 -8.97 -7.68
N VAL A 37 1.46 -7.71 -7.34
CA VAL A 37 0.85 -7.34 -6.06
C VAL A 37 -0.46 -6.60 -6.30
N VAL A 38 -1.50 -7.00 -5.56
CA VAL A 38 -2.75 -6.25 -5.45
C VAL A 38 -2.76 -5.55 -4.09
N PHE A 39 -2.57 -4.23 -4.09
CA PHE A 39 -2.63 -3.40 -2.89
C PHE A 39 -4.01 -2.72 -2.82
N PHE A 40 -4.68 -2.83 -1.68
CA PHE A 40 -5.99 -2.23 -1.46
C PHE A 40 -6.07 -1.66 -0.04
N SER A 41 -6.98 -0.71 0.16
CA SER A 41 -7.29 -0.14 1.46
C SER A 41 -8.77 -0.36 1.79
N HIS A 42 -9.07 -0.39 3.08
CA HIS A 42 -10.41 -0.32 3.63
C HIS A 42 -10.49 0.86 4.62
N PRO A 43 -11.69 1.44 4.86
CA PRO A 43 -11.80 2.64 5.69
C PRO A 43 -11.47 2.42 7.16
N ALA A 44 -11.95 1.30 7.72
CA ALA A 44 -11.73 0.91 9.11
C ALA A 44 -12.09 -0.57 9.32
N ASP A 45 -11.38 -1.20 10.26
CA ASP A 45 -11.69 -2.54 10.75
C ASP A 45 -13.10 -2.61 11.36
N PHE A 46 -13.73 -3.79 11.32
CA PHE A 46 -15.05 -4.07 11.91
C PHE A 46 -16.21 -3.22 11.36
N THR A 47 -16.16 -2.85 10.08
CA THR A 47 -17.27 -2.21 9.36
C THR A 47 -17.98 -3.22 8.45
N PRO A 48 -19.32 -3.16 8.31
CA PRO A 48 -20.13 -4.25 7.74
C PRO A 48 -19.92 -4.50 6.24
N VAL A 49 -19.25 -3.58 5.52
CA VAL A 49 -18.90 -3.75 4.10
C VAL A 49 -17.54 -4.42 3.94
N CYS A 50 -16.66 -4.30 4.94
CA CYS A 50 -15.26 -4.73 4.86
C CYS A 50 -15.02 -6.09 5.56
N THR A 51 -16.07 -6.74 6.07
CA THR A 51 -16.05 -8.12 6.60
C THR A 51 -16.49 -9.08 5.51
#